data_AF-A0A252BZ53-F1
#
_entry.id   AF-A0A252BZ53-F1
#
_cell.length_a   1.000
_cell.length_b   1.000
_cell.length_c   1.000
_cell.angle_alpha   90.00
_cell.angle_beta   90.00
_cell.angle_gamma   90.00
#
_symmetry.space_group_name_H-M   'P 1'
#
loop_
_entity.id
_entity.type
_entity.pdbx_description
1 polymer ?
#
loop_
_entity_poly.entity_id
_entity_poly.type
_entity_poly.pdbx_seq_one_letter_code
_entity_poly.pdbx_strand_id
1 'polypeptide(L)'
;MVLYRFGVPVGSVRTCLLTTKGGHRGASPASHAFPKEVERILAGNRPNGHGGFRAVETTRLVRSPSALNNTGLIFMLYRMAAYIGIAADAEILLACVREEHVSFYQRLGYSSKTGLRPYPGLHCPMLLMACDRERYDVTRLTYPILDPFAGATGPLEGFLSGEPVALALLAPQ
;
A
#
# COMPACT_ATOMS: atom_id res chain seq x y z
N MET A 1 -6.12 -8.71 0.95
CA MET A 1 -7.39 -8.61 0.18
C MET A 1 -7.18 -9.23 -1.19
N VAL A 2 -8.26 -9.77 -1.77
CA VAL A 2 -8.28 -10.35 -3.11
C VAL A 2 -9.42 -9.70 -3.89
N LEU A 3 -9.17 -9.33 -5.15
CA LEU A 3 -10.20 -8.87 -6.08
C LEU A 3 -10.72 -10.04 -6.91
N TYR A 4 -12.04 -10.10 -7.04
CA TYR A 4 -12.72 -11.12 -7.84
C TYR A 4 -13.46 -10.48 -9.01
N ARG A 5 -13.45 -11.16 -10.16
CA ARG A 5 -14.28 -10.84 -11.32
C ARG A 5 -15.10 -12.08 -11.67
N PHE A 6 -16.43 -11.98 -11.61
CA PHE A 6 -17.34 -13.11 -11.83
C PHE A 6 -16.96 -14.37 -11.00
N GLY A 7 -16.61 -14.16 -9.72
CA GLY A 7 -16.17 -15.23 -8.81
C GLY A 7 -14.73 -15.71 -9.00
N VAL A 8 -13.99 -15.22 -10.01
CA VAL A 8 -12.60 -15.62 -10.27
C VAL A 8 -11.62 -14.60 -9.68
N PRO A 9 -10.60 -15.01 -8.91
CA PRO A 9 -9.60 -14.07 -8.39
C PRO A 9 -8.75 -13.50 -9.53
N VAL A 10 -8.68 -12.16 -9.60
CA VAL A 10 -7.96 -11.44 -10.67
C VAL A 10 -6.78 -10.61 -10.17
N GLY A 11 -6.67 -10.41 -8.86
CA GLY A 11 -5.56 -9.68 -8.26
C GLY A 11 -5.59 -9.72 -6.74
N SER A 12 -4.49 -9.36 -6.12
CA SER A 12 -4.36 -9.37 -4.66
C SER A 12 -3.39 -8.29 -4.21
N VAL A 13 -3.59 -7.83 -2.98
CA VAL A 13 -2.66 -6.97 -2.25
C VAL A 13 -2.81 -7.25 -0.77
N ARG A 14 -1.69 -7.21 -0.06
CA ARG A 14 -1.63 -7.42 1.39
C ARG A 14 -1.11 -6.16 2.06
N THR A 15 -1.84 -5.71 3.07
CA THR A 15 -1.44 -4.61 3.94
C THR A 15 -0.95 -5.15 5.28
N CYS A 16 0.14 -4.57 5.81
CA CYS A 16 0.61 -4.83 7.16
C CYS A 16 0.59 -3.50 7.93
N LEU A 17 -0.15 -3.45 9.04
CA LEU A 17 -0.21 -2.26 9.88
C LEU A 17 0.90 -2.30 10.93
N LEU A 18 1.60 -1.18 11.12
CA LEU A 18 2.80 -1.08 11.94
C LEU A 18 2.62 -0.01 13.01
N THR A 19 3.07 -0.30 14.22
CA THR A 19 3.03 0.60 15.38
C THR A 19 4.44 0.95 15.84
N THR A 20 4.58 1.98 16.67
CA THR A 20 5.87 2.41 17.25
C THR A 20 6.32 1.55 18.43
N LYS A 21 5.41 0.82 19.09
CA LYS A 21 5.74 0.04 20.29
C LYS A 21 6.52 -1.22 19.89
N GLY A 22 7.74 -1.31 20.42
CA GLY A 22 8.70 -2.37 20.13
C GLY A 22 8.17 -3.75 20.48
N GLY A 23 7.71 -4.48 19.47
CA GLY A 23 7.35 -5.90 19.57
C GLY A 23 7.28 -6.61 18.22
N HIS A 24 7.72 -5.96 17.14
CA HIS A 24 7.30 -6.31 15.78
C HIS A 24 8.48 -6.52 14.81
N ARG A 25 9.61 -7.04 15.30
CA ARG A 25 10.59 -7.64 14.38
C ARG A 25 9.90 -8.78 13.62
N GLY A 26 9.69 -8.60 12.31
CA GLY A 26 9.01 -9.58 11.46
C GLY A 26 7.48 -9.43 11.36
N ALA A 27 6.87 -8.37 11.91
CA ALA A 27 5.43 -8.12 11.71
C ALA A 27 5.09 -7.75 10.26
N SER A 28 6.11 -7.40 9.47
CA SER A 28 5.97 -7.04 8.07
C SER A 28 7.22 -7.43 7.26
N PRO A 29 7.08 -7.75 5.97
CA PRO A 29 8.21 -8.04 5.10
C PRO A 29 9.27 -6.93 5.09
N ALA A 30 8.87 -5.64 5.10
CA ALA A 30 9.80 -4.53 5.25
C ALA A 30 10.60 -4.59 6.57
N SER A 31 9.93 -4.87 7.69
CA SER A 31 10.60 -4.94 9.00
C SER A 31 11.59 -6.10 9.11
N HIS A 32 11.45 -7.15 8.29
CA HIS A 32 12.43 -8.24 8.20
C HIS A 32 13.62 -7.82 7.33
N ALA A 33 13.37 -7.27 6.14
CA ALA A 33 14.42 -6.94 5.17
C ALA A 33 15.22 -5.67 5.53
N PHE A 34 14.57 -4.70 6.18
CA PHE A 34 15.11 -3.38 6.49
C PHE A 34 14.81 -2.97 7.95
N PRO A 35 15.19 -3.79 8.95
CA PRO A 35 14.76 -3.60 10.33
C PRO A 35 15.14 -2.23 10.88
N LYS A 36 16.41 -1.81 10.67
CA LYS A 36 16.92 -0.54 11.18
C LYS A 36 16.24 0.66 10.52
N GLU A 37 15.98 0.58 9.22
CA GLU A 37 15.33 1.69 8.50
C GLU A 37 13.84 1.79 8.84
N VAL A 38 13.14 0.66 8.95
CA VAL A 38 11.75 0.65 9.40
C VAL A 38 11.66 1.17 10.84
N GLU A 39 12.49 0.69 11.77
CA GLU A 39 12.56 1.21 13.15
C GLU A 39 12.75 2.74 13.17
N ARG A 40 13.69 3.26 12.37
CA ARG A 40 13.94 4.71 12.27
C ARG A 40 12.74 5.48 11.72
N ILE A 41 12.09 4.97 10.67
CA ILE A 41 10.92 5.62 10.06
C ILE A 41 9.76 5.66 11.06
N LEU A 42 9.50 4.54 11.75
CA LEU A 42 8.45 4.46 12.75
C LEU A 42 8.72 5.38 13.95
N ALA A 43 9.98 5.51 14.38
CA ALA A 43 10.38 6.36 15.50
C ALA A 43 10.33 7.88 15.24
N GLY A 44 10.12 8.32 13.99
CA GLY A 44 10.04 9.75 13.66
C GLY A 44 8.92 10.49 14.40
N ASN A 45 9.01 11.83 14.42
CA ASN A 45 8.02 12.68 15.08
C ASN A 45 6.58 12.46 14.55
N ARG A 46 5.61 12.57 15.46
CA ARG A 46 4.17 12.54 15.19
C ARG A 46 3.59 13.91 15.52
N PRO A 47 3.71 14.91 14.62
CA PRO A 47 3.27 16.26 14.93
C PRO A 47 1.78 16.36 15.32
N ASN A 48 0.94 15.35 14.99
CA ASN A 48 -0.49 15.30 15.34
C ASN A 48 -0.99 13.88 15.72
N GLY A 49 -0.16 13.02 16.31
CA GLY A 49 -0.49 11.58 16.42
C GLY A 49 -1.69 11.26 17.31
N HIS A 50 -2.78 10.73 16.73
CA HIS A 50 -4.03 10.38 17.44
C HIS A 50 -4.04 8.97 18.06
N GLY A 51 -2.88 8.34 18.26
CA GLY A 51 -2.78 7.00 18.85
C GLY A 51 -3.07 5.83 17.87
N GLY A 52 -3.28 6.12 16.59
CA GLY A 52 -3.43 5.12 15.52
C GLY A 52 -2.13 4.43 15.08
N PHE A 53 -2.20 3.65 14.00
CA PHE A 53 -1.03 2.98 13.42
C PHE A 53 -0.03 4.01 12.89
N ARG A 54 1.26 3.71 13.00
CA ARG A 54 2.30 4.62 12.51
C ARG A 54 2.51 4.46 11.01
N ALA A 55 2.44 3.24 10.49
CA ALA A 55 2.58 2.99 9.08
C ALA A 55 1.70 1.85 8.57
N VAL A 56 1.45 1.85 7.27
CA VAL A 56 0.88 0.72 6.52
C VAL A 56 1.89 0.29 5.45
N GLU A 57 2.30 -0.97 5.44
CA GLU A 57 3.09 -1.55 4.36
C GLU A 57 2.17 -2.20 3.33
N THR A 58 2.33 -1.84 2.05
CA THR A 58 1.69 -2.52 0.92
C THR A 58 2.64 -3.57 0.34
N THR A 59 2.19 -4.82 0.31
CA THR A 59 2.96 -5.98 -0.17
C THR A 59 2.11 -6.86 -1.07
N ARG A 60 2.76 -7.76 -1.82
CA ARG A 60 2.06 -8.74 -2.68
C ARG A 60 1.04 -8.10 -3.62
N LEU A 61 1.34 -6.90 -4.14
CA LEU A 61 0.54 -6.22 -5.16
C LEU A 61 0.69 -6.97 -6.48
N VAL A 62 -0.25 -7.85 -6.79
CA VAL A 62 -0.16 -8.79 -7.92
C VAL A 62 -1.45 -8.86 -8.70
N ARG A 63 -1.32 -9.18 -9.99
CA ARG A 63 -2.44 -9.49 -10.89
C ARG A 63 -2.35 -10.94 -11.33
N SER A 64 -3.50 -11.55 -11.60
CA SER A 64 -3.55 -12.84 -12.28
C SER A 64 -2.93 -12.74 -13.68
N PRO A 65 -2.26 -13.79 -14.19
CA PRO A 65 -1.79 -13.85 -15.57
C PRO A 65 -2.88 -13.53 -16.60
N SER A 66 -4.13 -13.96 -16.34
CA SER A 66 -5.28 -13.69 -17.23
C SER A 66 -5.71 -12.22 -17.27
N ALA A 67 -5.14 -11.37 -16.40
CA ALA A 67 -5.49 -9.96 -16.27
C ALA A 67 -4.28 -9.01 -16.37
N LEU A 68 -3.16 -9.48 -16.93
CA LEU A 68 -1.90 -8.69 -17.03
C LEU A 68 -2.07 -7.38 -17.80
N ASN A 69 -2.92 -7.36 -18.82
CA ASN A 69 -3.15 -6.15 -19.64
C ASN A 69 -4.12 -5.17 -18.99
N ASN A 70 -4.77 -5.54 -17.87
CA ASN A 70 -5.64 -4.64 -17.14
C ASN A 70 -4.81 -3.85 -16.11
N THR A 71 -4.32 -2.69 -16.54
CA THR A 71 -3.57 -1.76 -15.69
C THR A 71 -4.46 -1.12 -14.61
N GLY A 72 -5.75 -0.95 -14.89
CA GLY A 72 -6.75 -0.46 -13.94
C GLY A 72 -6.82 -1.29 -12.66
N LEU A 73 -6.57 -2.60 -12.74
CA LEU A 73 -6.53 -3.48 -11.56
C LEU A 73 -5.42 -3.10 -10.57
N ILE A 74 -4.26 -2.64 -11.03
CA ILE A 74 -3.19 -2.19 -10.12
C ILE A 74 -3.66 -0.98 -9.32
N PHE A 75 -4.29 -0.01 -10.00
CA PHE A 75 -4.82 1.18 -9.33
C PHE A 75 -5.95 0.84 -8.37
N MET A 76 -6.84 -0.09 -8.73
CA MET A 76 -7.90 -0.57 -7.82
C MET A 76 -7.33 -1.24 -6.57
N LEU A 77 -6.34 -2.13 -6.72
CA LEU A 77 -5.66 -2.74 -5.57
C LEU A 77 -5.00 -1.68 -4.69
N TYR A 78 -4.36 -0.70 -5.32
CA TYR A 78 -3.68 0.39 -4.63
C TYR A 78 -4.66 1.29 -3.86
N ARG A 79 -5.80 1.65 -4.47
CA ARG A 79 -6.91 2.38 -3.84
C ARG A 79 -7.36 1.67 -2.56
N MET A 80 -7.61 0.37 -2.65
CA MET A 80 -8.11 -0.37 -1.49
C MET A 80 -7.04 -0.56 -0.41
N ALA A 81 -5.76 -0.73 -0.78
CA ALA A 81 -4.67 -0.72 0.19
C ALA A 81 -4.54 0.65 0.90
N ALA A 82 -4.72 1.73 0.14
CA ALA A 82 -4.76 3.07 0.69
C ALA A 82 -5.94 3.28 1.62
N TYR A 83 -7.15 2.82 1.25
CA TYR A 83 -8.34 2.89 2.12
C TYR A 83 -8.09 2.29 3.50
N ILE A 84 -7.45 1.11 3.57
CA ILE A 84 -7.03 0.51 4.85
C ILE A 84 -6.10 1.46 5.61
N GLY A 85 -5.13 2.06 4.93
CA GLY A 85 -4.24 3.07 5.54
C GLY A 85 -4.98 4.30 6.05
N ILE A 86 -5.98 4.80 5.33
CA ILE A 86 -6.84 5.93 5.76
C ILE A 86 -7.62 5.54 7.00
N ALA A 87 -8.34 4.42 6.96
CA ALA A 87 -9.18 3.97 8.06
C ALA A 87 -8.38 3.62 9.33
N ALA A 88 -7.13 3.18 9.17
CA ALA A 88 -6.22 2.89 10.26
C ALA A 88 -5.49 4.13 10.82
N ASP A 89 -5.76 5.32 10.28
CA ASP A 89 -5.06 6.57 10.57
C ASP A 89 -3.53 6.43 10.43
N ALA A 90 -3.10 5.70 9.38
CA ALA A 90 -1.68 5.45 9.12
C ALA A 90 -1.02 6.71 8.53
N GLU A 91 -0.01 7.20 9.24
CA GLU A 91 0.72 8.43 8.88
C GLU A 91 1.77 8.22 7.78
N ILE A 92 2.19 6.97 7.57
CA ILE A 92 3.26 6.60 6.64
C ILE A 92 2.82 5.41 5.81
N LEU A 93 3.02 5.48 4.50
CA LEU A 93 2.86 4.35 3.60
C LEU A 93 4.24 3.78 3.27
N LEU A 94 4.42 2.47 3.43
CA LEU A 94 5.63 1.75 3.10
C LEU A 94 5.40 0.80 1.92
N ALA A 95 6.43 0.63 1.11
CA ALA A 95 6.47 -0.42 0.09
C ALA A 95 7.91 -0.89 -0.11
N CYS A 96 8.09 -2.20 -0.24
CA CYS A 96 9.32 -2.77 -0.76
C CYS A 96 9.16 -2.94 -2.27
N VAL A 97 10.04 -2.32 -3.05
CA VAL A 97 9.85 -2.12 -4.49
C VAL A 97 11.07 -2.63 -5.25
N ARG A 98 10.85 -3.26 -6.41
CA ARG A 98 11.92 -3.61 -7.36
C ARG A 98 12.38 -2.39 -8.12
N GLU A 99 13.61 -2.40 -8.63
CA GLU A 99 14.18 -1.27 -9.36
C GLU A 99 13.28 -0.79 -10.52
N GLU A 100 12.73 -1.71 -11.30
CA GLU A 100 11.87 -1.41 -12.45
C GLU A 100 10.54 -0.73 -12.10
N HIS A 101 10.17 -0.70 -10.82
CA HIS A 101 8.93 -0.09 -10.34
C HIS A 101 9.14 1.20 -9.55
N VAL A 102 10.39 1.62 -9.30
CA VAL A 102 10.70 2.82 -8.49
C VAL A 102 10.03 4.07 -9.06
N SER A 103 10.13 4.29 -10.37
CA SER A 103 9.54 5.46 -11.05
C SER A 103 8.02 5.53 -10.91
N PHE A 104 7.35 4.38 -10.88
CA PHE A 104 5.92 4.31 -10.61
C PHE A 104 5.61 4.79 -9.19
N TYR A 105 6.31 4.29 -8.17
CA TYR A 105 6.10 4.70 -6.79
C TYR A 105 6.47 6.16 -6.52
N GLN A 106 7.49 6.70 -7.20
CA GLN A 106 7.83 8.12 -7.12
C GLN A 106 6.69 9.02 -7.59
N ARG A 107 5.98 8.63 -8.67
CA ARG A 107 4.76 9.34 -9.12
C ARG A 107 3.62 9.29 -8.11
N LEU A 108 3.63 8.30 -7.21
CA LEU A 108 2.69 8.17 -6.09
C LEU A 108 3.14 8.95 -4.84
N GLY A 109 4.23 9.72 -4.93
CA GLY A 109 4.76 10.53 -3.83
C GLY A 109 5.80 9.83 -2.95
N TYR A 110 6.20 8.60 -3.26
CA TYR A 110 7.18 7.86 -2.45
C TYR A 110 8.60 8.34 -2.71
N SER A 111 9.42 8.29 -1.67
CA SER A 111 10.87 8.42 -1.78
C SER A 111 11.57 7.14 -1.33
N SER A 112 12.69 6.81 -1.98
CA SER A 112 13.57 5.73 -1.54
C SER A 112 14.16 6.04 -0.16
N LYS A 113 14.20 5.05 0.72
CA LYS A 113 14.81 5.12 2.06
C LYS A 113 16.05 4.24 2.19
N THR A 114 16.25 3.35 1.22
CA THR A 114 17.42 2.48 1.09
C THR A 114 17.82 2.35 -0.37
N GLY A 115 19.03 1.83 -0.62
CA GLY A 115 19.37 1.17 -1.88
C GLY A 115 18.76 -0.24 -1.98
N LEU A 116 19.06 -0.92 -3.08
CA LEU A 116 18.70 -2.31 -3.34
C LEU A 116 19.38 -3.26 -2.34
N ARG A 117 18.63 -4.22 -1.81
CA ARG A 117 19.12 -5.28 -0.92
C ARG A 117 18.42 -6.61 -1.22
N PRO A 118 19.03 -7.77 -0.89
CA PRO A 118 18.35 -9.05 -0.91
C PRO A 118 17.07 -9.02 -0.07
N TYR A 119 16.01 -9.67 -0.57
CA TYR A 119 14.70 -9.65 0.06
C TYR A 119 14.23 -11.06 0.45
N PRO A 120 13.77 -11.28 1.69
CA PRO A 120 13.35 -12.60 2.14
C PRO A 120 12.26 -13.22 1.24
N GLY A 121 12.53 -14.42 0.73
CA GLY A 121 11.59 -15.18 -0.09
C GLY A 121 11.43 -14.67 -1.53
N LEU A 122 12.33 -13.80 -2.02
CA LEU A 122 12.40 -13.39 -3.43
C LEU A 122 13.84 -13.48 -3.95
N HIS A 123 13.98 -13.82 -5.23
CA HIS A 123 15.29 -13.90 -5.91
C HIS A 123 15.75 -12.56 -6.50
N CYS A 124 14.99 -11.49 -6.31
CA CYS A 124 15.34 -10.16 -6.78
C CYS A 124 15.65 -9.24 -5.60
N PRO A 125 16.58 -8.29 -5.78
CA PRO A 125 16.77 -7.25 -4.78
C PRO A 125 15.57 -6.28 -4.77
N MET A 126 15.32 -5.70 -3.61
CA MET A 126 14.26 -4.71 -3.39
C MET A 126 14.85 -3.51 -2.65
N LEU A 127 14.22 -2.35 -2.74
CA LEU A 127 14.49 -1.21 -1.87
C LEU A 127 13.25 -0.84 -1.07
N LEU A 128 13.46 -0.25 0.11
CA LEU A 128 12.39 0.32 0.89
C LEU A 128 12.06 1.72 0.37
N MET A 129 10.79 1.96 0.08
CA MET A 129 10.23 3.26 -0.24
C MET A 129 9.20 3.66 0.81
N ALA A 130 9.09 4.96 1.09
CA ALA A 130 8.07 5.49 1.98
C ALA A 130 7.46 6.79 1.45
N CYS A 131 6.19 7.00 1.78
CA CYS A 131 5.44 8.23 1.51
C CYS A 131 4.78 8.67 2.82
N ASP A 132 4.87 9.96 3.16
CA ASP A 132 4.08 10.50 4.26
C ASP A 132 2.62 10.68 3.83
N ARG A 133 1.75 10.75 4.83
CA ARG A 133 0.31 10.81 4.61
C ARG A 133 -0.12 12.06 3.85
N GLU A 134 0.45 13.20 4.18
CA GLU A 134 0.12 14.50 3.57
C GLU A 134 0.42 14.48 2.06
N ARG A 135 1.60 14.00 1.68
CA ARG A 135 2.01 13.87 0.28
C ARG A 135 1.13 12.88 -0.47
N TYR A 136 0.77 11.77 0.17
CA TYR A 136 -0.17 10.81 -0.39
C TYR A 136 -1.56 11.43 -0.61
N ASP A 137 -2.07 12.19 0.37
CA ASP A 137 -3.36 12.88 0.27
C ASP A 137 -3.39 13.88 -0.89
N VAL A 138 -2.34 14.70 -1.06
CA VAL A 138 -2.20 15.57 -2.24
C VAL A 138 -2.23 14.77 -3.55
N THR A 139 -1.51 13.65 -3.59
CA THR A 139 -1.40 12.83 -4.80
C THR A 139 -2.74 12.19 -5.18
N ARG A 140 -3.47 11.59 -4.22
CA ARG A 140 -4.75 10.95 -4.51
C ARG A 140 -5.84 11.95 -4.89
N LEU A 141 -5.82 13.15 -4.30
CA LEU A 141 -6.77 14.22 -4.65
C LEU A 141 -6.48 14.79 -6.05
N THR A 142 -5.20 14.79 -6.47
CA THR A 142 -4.80 15.21 -7.82
C THR A 142 -5.18 14.17 -8.87
N TYR A 143 -5.09 12.88 -8.55
CA TYR A 143 -5.36 11.78 -9.49
C TYR A 143 -6.47 10.87 -8.96
N PRO A 144 -7.74 11.08 -9.36
CA PRO A 144 -8.90 10.32 -8.84
C PRO A 144 -8.80 8.80 -9.00
N ILE A 145 -8.03 8.32 -9.99
CA ILE A 145 -7.74 6.89 -10.17
C ILE A 145 -7.02 6.25 -8.96
N LEU A 146 -6.42 7.06 -8.09
CA LEU A 146 -5.75 6.66 -6.84
C LEU A 146 -6.60 6.89 -5.59
N ASP A 147 -7.69 7.63 -5.70
CA ASP A 147 -8.53 7.95 -4.55
C ASP A 147 -9.49 6.79 -4.24
N PRO A 148 -9.41 6.15 -3.06
CA PRO A 148 -10.34 5.08 -2.72
C PRO A 148 -11.81 5.50 -2.81
N PHE A 149 -12.12 6.76 -2.51
CA PHE A 149 -13.48 7.28 -2.43
C PHE A 149 -14.08 7.69 -3.79
N ALA A 150 -13.26 7.97 -4.81
CA ALA A 150 -13.72 8.49 -6.12
C ALA A 150 -14.50 7.49 -7.00
N GLY A 151 -14.64 6.23 -6.62
CA GLY A 151 -15.28 5.21 -7.47
C GLY A 151 -15.80 3.98 -6.72
N ALA A 152 -16.10 4.11 -5.43
CA ALA A 152 -16.79 3.08 -4.68
C ALA A 152 -18.29 3.19 -4.98
N THR A 153 -18.93 2.11 -5.42
CA THR A 153 -20.38 2.08 -5.72
C THR A 153 -21.22 1.73 -4.48
N GLY A 154 -20.63 1.81 -3.28
CA GLY A 154 -21.26 1.48 -2.00
C GLY A 154 -20.36 1.81 -0.80
N PRO A 155 -20.87 1.64 0.43
CA PRO A 155 -20.13 1.89 1.67
C PRO A 155 -18.90 0.98 1.76
N LEU A 156 -17.70 1.57 1.83
CA LEU A 156 -16.45 0.82 1.98
C LEU A 156 -16.29 0.27 3.41
N GLU A 157 -17.14 0.66 4.35
CA GLU A 157 -17.10 0.23 5.74
C GLU A 157 -17.26 -1.30 5.86
N GLY A 158 -18.13 -1.90 5.04
CA GLY A 158 -18.31 -3.36 4.99
C GLY A 158 -17.03 -4.10 4.64
N PHE A 159 -16.15 -3.51 3.84
CA PHE A 159 -14.85 -4.11 3.49
C PHE A 159 -13.95 -4.29 4.72
N LEU A 160 -13.96 -3.35 5.67
CA LEU A 160 -13.17 -3.46 6.91
C LEU A 160 -13.73 -4.56 7.84
N SER A 161 -15.02 -4.83 7.75
CA SER A 161 -15.70 -5.93 8.46
C SER A 161 -15.50 -7.29 7.78
N GLY A 162 -14.81 -7.34 6.63
CA GLY A 162 -14.56 -8.57 5.87
C GLY A 162 -15.67 -8.93 4.87
N GLU A 163 -16.63 -8.05 4.64
CA GLU A 163 -17.71 -8.26 3.68
C GLU A 163 -17.22 -8.02 2.23
N PRO A 164 -17.78 -8.74 1.24
CA PRO A 164 -17.53 -8.43 -0.16
C PRO A 164 -18.09 -7.05 -0.53
N VAL A 165 -17.27 -6.21 -1.16
CA VAL A 165 -17.68 -4.89 -1.66
C VAL A 165 -17.50 -4.82 -3.17
N ALA A 166 -18.52 -4.31 -3.86
CA ALA A 166 -18.46 -4.06 -5.30
C ALA A 166 -17.61 -2.82 -5.60
N LEU A 167 -16.68 -2.96 -6.54
CA LEU A 167 -15.77 -1.90 -6.94
C LEU A 167 -15.87 -1.65 -8.45
N ALA A 168 -15.90 -0.38 -8.85
CA ALA A 168 -15.83 0.02 -10.25
C ALA A 168 -14.39 0.38 -10.64
N LEU A 169 -13.95 -0.13 -11.79
CA LEU A 169 -12.72 0.35 -12.43
C LEU A 169 -13.01 1.73 -13.00
N LEU A 170 -12.26 2.73 -12.54
CA LEU A 170 -12.24 4.04 -13.17
C LEU A 170 -11.40 3.93 -14.44
N ALA A 171 -11.98 4.30 -15.59
CA ALA A 171 -11.21 4.40 -16.82
C ALA A 171 -10.25 5.61 -16.72
N PRO A 172 -8.98 5.48 -17.18
CA PRO A 172 -8.15 6.66 -17.36
C PRO A 172 -8.83 7.59 -18.38
N GLN A 173 -8.98 8.87 -18.02
CA GLN A 173 -9.39 9.91 -18.96
C GLN A 173 -8.22 10.33 -19.84
#